data_AF-A0A1G2XJ02-F1
#
_entry.id   AF-A0A1G2XJ02-F1
#
_cell.length_a   1.000
_cell.length_b   1.000
_cell.length_c   1.000
_cell.angle_alpha   90.00
_cell.angle_beta   90.00
_cell.angle_gamma   90.00
#
_symmetry.space_group_name_H-M   'P 1'
#
loop_
_entity.id
_entity.type
_entity.pdbx_description
1 polymer ?
#
loop_
_entity_poly.entity_id
_entity_poly.type
_entity_poly.pdbx_seq_one_letter_code
_entity_poly.pdbx_strand_id
1 'polypeptide(L)'
;MIATQTDIRTETLRLATDAFEAFCADIEAMFGIGIKCQTKEQQSGNADSLQKHFKKLCAVNTVKAQGAVNGSFYLLLGQEALFTMAGIFVMLPEKKILESRKFGTESQAQAMSDAIKEAGNLLVGTWDRVFRENVPSHKHFLQTGTFIGNPWQNTEKHIGLAKDAVLNACFYELTAGEFPPFECCVVFPESVFVPEPEATTEEKTQEPESAAVKEVVQNNAVENSQKQPQQPVASINPIPASGENVKVFQILDLKALDIMNSDIKWCDPGCTVEKAMEQMQQTRADYLLVGSEQKAQGVVAMSDLSAAMSIYLRPMFAKWKRELDEATLRIRVQAIMSKPVRCVLPDTPLDVVAEKIVRLGGCLVVMDINGKTLGIVTSKDFLTRFLR
;
A
#
# COMPACT_ATOMS: atom_id res chain seq x y z
N MET A 1 19.06 26.50 -9.96
CA MET A 1 19.71 26.17 -11.24
C MET A 1 18.80 25.21 -11.97
N ILE A 2 18.48 25.46 -13.24
CA ILE A 2 17.72 24.53 -14.07
C ILE A 2 18.71 23.43 -14.48
N ALA A 3 18.54 22.21 -13.97
CA ALA A 3 19.36 21.07 -14.39
C ALA A 3 19.17 20.85 -15.89
N THR A 4 20.25 20.63 -16.64
CA THR A 4 20.14 20.34 -18.07
C THR A 4 19.59 18.93 -18.29
N GLN A 5 19.02 18.64 -19.45
CA GLN A 5 18.45 17.33 -19.78
C GLN A 5 19.47 16.18 -19.63
N THR A 6 20.74 16.46 -19.94
CA THR A 6 21.85 15.52 -19.74
C THR A 6 22.15 15.27 -18.26
N ASP A 7 21.98 16.29 -17.40
CA ASP A 7 22.15 16.15 -15.95
C ASP A 7 21.04 15.27 -15.34
N ILE A 8 19.78 15.49 -15.74
CA ILE A 8 18.63 14.73 -15.24
C ILE A 8 18.75 13.25 -15.62
N ARG A 9 19.20 12.94 -16.84
CA ARG A 9 19.44 11.56 -17.26
C ARG A 9 20.50 10.91 -16.39
N THR A 10 21.70 11.48 -16.32
CA THR A 10 22.81 10.90 -15.54
C THR A 10 22.41 10.70 -14.08
N GLU A 11 21.72 11.69 -13.50
CA GLU A 11 21.23 11.61 -12.13
C GLU A 11 20.15 10.53 -11.96
N THR A 12 19.24 10.36 -12.91
CA THR A 12 18.24 9.29 -12.89
C THR A 12 18.89 7.90 -12.88
N LEU A 13 19.94 7.70 -13.69
CA LEU A 13 20.65 6.42 -13.73
C LEU A 13 21.42 6.16 -12.44
N ARG A 14 21.98 7.21 -11.81
CA ARG A 14 22.62 7.13 -10.49
C ARG A 14 21.59 6.73 -9.42
N LEU A 15 20.48 7.46 -9.35
CA LEU A 15 19.40 7.22 -8.38
C LEU A 15 18.70 5.88 -8.56
N ALA A 16 18.72 5.30 -9.77
CA ALA A 16 18.24 3.95 -9.98
C ALA A 16 19.03 2.92 -9.15
N THR A 17 20.34 3.11 -8.98
CA THR A 17 21.17 2.23 -8.14
C THR A 17 20.78 2.41 -6.66
N ASP A 18 20.72 3.66 -6.19
CA ASP A 18 20.29 3.99 -4.81
C ASP A 18 18.90 3.42 -4.50
N ALA A 19 17.98 3.46 -5.48
CA ALA A 19 16.63 2.92 -5.34
C ALA A 19 16.59 1.39 -5.23
N PHE A 20 17.45 0.67 -5.97
CA PHE A 20 17.58 -0.78 -5.80
C PHE A 20 18.25 -1.16 -4.48
N GLU A 21 19.26 -0.42 -4.03
CA GLU A 21 19.89 -0.64 -2.72
C GLU A 21 18.91 -0.38 -1.57
N ALA A 22 18.15 0.71 -1.63
CA ALA A 22 17.09 1.00 -0.68
C ALA A 22 16.01 -0.10 -0.67
N PHE A 23 15.67 -0.64 -1.85
CA PHE A 23 14.70 -1.73 -1.94
C PHE A 23 15.23 -3.00 -1.28
N CYS A 24 16.52 -3.30 -1.47
CA CYS A 24 17.17 -4.43 -0.79
C CYS A 24 17.10 -4.29 0.74
N ALA A 25 17.37 -3.10 1.26
CA ALA A 25 17.27 -2.82 2.69
C ALA A 25 15.83 -2.95 3.22
N ASP A 26 14.83 -2.49 2.44
CA ASP A 26 13.42 -2.62 2.81
C ASP A 26 13.00 -4.09 2.86
N ILE A 27 13.45 -4.93 1.91
CA ILE A 27 13.20 -6.38 1.93
C ILE A 27 13.90 -7.06 3.11
N GLU A 28 15.14 -6.70 3.41
CA GLU A 28 15.86 -7.24 4.56
C GLU A 28 15.13 -6.92 5.87
N ALA A 29 14.64 -5.69 6.03
CA ALA A 29 13.87 -5.27 7.20
C ALA A 29 12.53 -6.03 7.32
N MET A 30 11.85 -6.30 6.20
CA MET A 30 10.54 -6.96 6.21
C MET A 30 10.63 -8.47 6.39
N PHE A 31 11.61 -9.13 5.76
CA PHE A 31 11.66 -10.59 5.66
C PHE A 31 12.85 -11.21 6.39
N GLY A 32 13.78 -10.40 6.91
CA GLY A 32 15.00 -10.88 7.58
C GLY A 32 15.99 -11.57 6.64
N ILE A 33 15.85 -11.37 5.33
CA ILE A 33 16.73 -11.95 4.31
C ILE A 33 17.58 -10.81 3.74
N GLY A 34 18.88 -10.82 4.01
CA GLY A 34 19.81 -9.84 3.46
C GLY A 34 19.83 -9.93 1.93
N ILE A 35 19.59 -8.81 1.25
CA ILE A 35 19.70 -8.71 -0.21
C ILE A 35 20.83 -7.77 -0.57
N LYS A 36 21.68 -8.20 -1.49
CA LYS A 36 22.75 -7.38 -2.07
C LYS A 36 22.42 -7.04 -3.51
N CYS A 37 22.68 -5.79 -3.89
CA CYS A 37 22.55 -5.31 -5.26
C CYS A 37 23.93 -5.00 -5.84
N GLN A 38 24.15 -5.37 -7.10
CA GLN A 38 25.32 -4.97 -7.86
C GLN A 38 24.92 -4.51 -9.26
N THR A 39 25.35 -3.32 -9.66
CA THR A 39 25.20 -2.84 -11.03
C THR A 39 26.09 -3.67 -11.97
N LYS A 40 25.50 -4.21 -13.04
CA LYS A 40 26.19 -5.03 -14.04
C LYS A 40 26.63 -4.21 -15.24
N GLU A 41 25.67 -3.59 -15.91
CA GLU A 41 25.90 -2.84 -17.14
C GLU A 41 24.82 -1.79 -17.36
N GLN A 42 25.17 -0.78 -18.16
CA GLN A 42 24.24 0.19 -18.71
C GLN A 42 24.36 0.16 -20.22
N GLN A 43 23.24 0.08 -20.92
CA GLN A 43 23.22 0.10 -22.38
C GLN A 43 22.09 0.96 -22.93
N SER A 44 22.37 1.60 -24.06
CA SER A 44 21.35 2.21 -24.92
C SER A 44 21.04 1.24 -26.06
N GLY A 45 19.75 1.01 -26.33
CA GLY A 45 19.33 0.04 -27.33
C GLY A 45 17.84 0.11 -27.63
N ASN A 46 17.30 -1.00 -28.12
CA ASN A 46 15.88 -1.19 -28.43
C ASN A 46 15.35 -2.45 -27.73
N ALA A 47 14.09 -2.84 -28.02
CA ALA A 47 13.49 -4.04 -27.42
C ALA A 47 14.31 -5.33 -27.69
N ASP A 48 14.97 -5.45 -28.84
CA ASP A 48 15.78 -6.63 -29.19
C ASP A 48 17.02 -6.76 -28.28
N SER A 49 17.59 -5.63 -27.83
CA SER A 49 18.69 -5.63 -26.87
C SER A 49 18.26 -6.21 -25.52
N LEU A 50 17.07 -5.84 -25.03
CA LEU A 50 16.50 -6.36 -23.78
C LEU A 50 16.17 -7.86 -23.86
N GLN A 51 15.67 -8.31 -25.01
CA GLN A 51 15.32 -9.72 -25.23
C GLN A 51 16.53 -10.66 -25.07
N LYS A 52 17.75 -10.19 -25.34
CA LYS A 52 18.97 -11.00 -25.16
C LYS A 52 19.19 -11.42 -23.70
N HIS A 53 18.79 -10.56 -22.76
CA HIS A 53 18.86 -10.83 -21.32
C HIS A 53 17.62 -11.59 -20.83
N PHE A 54 16.42 -11.20 -21.26
CA PHE A 54 15.16 -11.71 -20.72
C PHE A 54 14.41 -12.63 -21.70
N LYS A 55 15.01 -13.72 -22.16
CA LYS A 55 14.55 -14.49 -23.34
C LYS A 55 13.12 -15.04 -23.33
N LYS A 56 12.55 -15.35 -22.16
CA LYS A 56 11.28 -16.09 -22.05
C LYS A 56 10.31 -15.46 -21.07
N LEU A 57 10.36 -15.86 -19.81
CA LEU A 57 9.40 -15.48 -18.79
C LEU A 57 9.99 -14.34 -17.94
N CYS A 58 9.26 -13.24 -17.83
CA CYS A 58 9.58 -12.15 -16.93
C CYS A 58 8.31 -11.50 -16.37
N ALA A 59 8.45 -10.76 -15.28
CA ALA A 59 7.49 -9.73 -14.93
C ALA A 59 7.99 -8.36 -15.40
N VAL A 60 7.08 -7.57 -15.93
CA VAL A 60 7.32 -6.19 -16.32
C VAL A 60 6.35 -5.31 -15.54
N ASN A 61 6.89 -4.53 -14.60
CA ASN A 61 6.14 -3.52 -13.87
C ASN A 61 6.21 -2.22 -14.66
N THR A 62 5.06 -1.70 -15.08
CA THR A 62 4.95 -0.42 -15.78
C THR A 62 4.78 0.69 -14.74
N VAL A 63 5.63 1.70 -14.81
CA VAL A 63 5.68 2.80 -13.87
C VAL A 63 5.39 4.09 -14.59
N LYS A 64 4.34 4.79 -14.17
CA LYS A 64 4.03 6.14 -14.63
C LYS A 64 4.78 7.15 -13.77
N ALA A 65 5.57 7.98 -14.42
CA ALA A 65 6.39 9.02 -13.83
C ALA A 65 5.85 10.41 -14.10
N GLN A 66 5.96 11.28 -13.10
CA GLN A 66 5.60 12.70 -13.18
C GLN A 66 6.67 13.55 -12.50
N GLY A 67 7.06 14.66 -13.15
CA GLY A 67 8.04 15.60 -12.63
C GLY A 67 9.33 15.58 -13.45
N ALA A 68 10.47 15.38 -12.78
CA ALA A 68 11.80 15.35 -13.40
C ALA A 68 11.94 14.31 -14.52
N VAL A 69 11.29 13.16 -14.33
CA VAL A 69 11.05 12.14 -15.35
C VAL A 69 9.54 12.13 -15.59
N ASN A 70 9.12 12.20 -16.85
CA ASN A 70 7.70 12.31 -17.18
C ASN A 70 7.32 11.32 -18.29
N GLY A 71 6.35 10.45 -18.06
CA GLY A 71 5.96 9.39 -19.00
C GLY A 71 5.96 8.02 -18.34
N SER A 72 6.20 6.96 -19.12
CA SER A 72 6.23 5.58 -18.61
C SER A 72 7.61 4.97 -18.72
N PHE A 73 8.08 4.34 -17.66
CA PHE A 73 9.29 3.51 -17.66
C PHE A 73 8.97 2.12 -17.07
N TYR A 74 9.92 1.19 -17.16
CA TYR A 74 9.66 -0.22 -16.88
C TYR A 74 10.70 -0.80 -15.93
N LEU A 75 10.24 -1.65 -15.01
CA LEU A 75 11.09 -2.47 -14.15
C LEU A 75 10.86 -3.94 -14.51
N LEU A 76 11.92 -4.63 -14.94
CA LEU A 76 11.86 -6.01 -15.41
C LEU A 76 12.50 -6.93 -14.39
N LEU A 77 11.79 -8.02 -14.10
CA LEU A 77 12.29 -9.14 -13.29
C LEU A 77 12.35 -10.37 -14.20
N GLY A 78 13.56 -10.88 -14.46
CA GLY A 78 13.73 -12.14 -15.20
C GLY A 78 13.13 -13.32 -14.43
N GLN A 79 13.00 -14.49 -15.08
CA GLN A 79 12.38 -15.68 -14.48
C GLN A 79 12.95 -16.00 -13.08
N GLU A 80 14.27 -15.94 -12.92
CA GLU A 80 14.90 -16.23 -11.64
C GLU A 80 14.56 -15.19 -10.57
N ALA A 81 14.58 -13.91 -10.93
CA ALA A 81 14.21 -12.82 -10.04
C ALA A 81 12.73 -12.91 -9.65
N LEU A 82 11.87 -13.13 -10.64
CA LEU A 82 10.43 -13.32 -10.48
C LEU A 82 10.09 -14.37 -9.42
N PHE A 83 10.62 -15.58 -9.58
CA PHE A 83 10.32 -16.70 -8.69
C PHE A 83 11.01 -16.56 -7.34
N THR A 84 12.19 -15.94 -7.27
CA THR A 84 12.85 -15.65 -6.00
C THR A 84 12.05 -14.63 -5.19
N MET A 85 11.72 -13.50 -5.80
CA MET A 85 10.98 -12.41 -5.14
C MET A 85 9.57 -12.85 -4.76
N ALA A 86 8.80 -13.41 -5.69
CA ALA A 86 7.44 -13.90 -5.38
C ALA A 86 7.47 -14.99 -4.30
N GLY A 87 8.47 -15.87 -4.36
CA GLY A 87 8.68 -16.93 -3.38
C GLY A 87 8.99 -16.39 -1.98
N ILE A 88 9.85 -15.38 -1.86
CA ILE A 88 10.14 -14.71 -0.59
C ILE A 88 8.87 -14.04 -0.03
N PHE A 89 8.15 -13.29 -0.86
CA PHE A 89 6.94 -12.57 -0.46
C PHE A 89 5.84 -13.50 0.06
N VAL A 90 5.71 -14.69 -0.53
CA VAL A 90 4.75 -15.71 -0.08
C VAL A 90 5.39 -16.80 0.78
N MET A 91 6.61 -16.58 1.29
CA MET A 91 7.32 -17.48 2.20
C MET A 91 7.38 -18.95 1.75
N LEU A 92 7.67 -19.18 0.46
CA LEU A 92 7.88 -20.53 -0.06
C LEU A 92 9.18 -21.15 0.50
N PRO A 93 9.20 -22.48 0.72
CA PRO A 93 10.41 -23.22 1.03
C PRO A 93 11.48 -22.98 -0.03
N GLU A 94 12.71 -22.79 0.42
CA GLU A 94 13.88 -22.52 -0.42
C GLU A 94 14.00 -23.47 -1.60
N LYS A 95 13.80 -24.78 -1.38
CA LYS A 95 13.83 -25.81 -2.43
C LYS A 95 12.81 -25.55 -3.55
N LYS A 96 11.58 -25.11 -3.19
CA LYS A 96 10.54 -24.80 -4.18
C LYS A 96 10.87 -23.53 -4.95
N ILE A 97 11.48 -22.55 -4.29
CA ILE A 97 11.96 -21.34 -4.96
C ILE A 97 13.03 -21.73 -5.98
N LEU A 98 14.03 -22.51 -5.57
CA LEU A 98 15.11 -22.99 -6.45
C LEU A 98 14.61 -23.83 -7.63
N GLU A 99 13.64 -24.72 -7.41
CA GLU A 99 12.99 -25.49 -8.49
C GLU A 99 12.24 -24.56 -9.46
N SER A 100 11.45 -23.63 -8.93
CA SER A 100 10.62 -22.73 -9.72
C SER A 100 11.46 -21.71 -10.51
N ARG A 101 12.60 -21.28 -9.97
CA ARG A 101 13.58 -20.47 -10.71
C ARG A 101 14.02 -21.14 -12.00
N LYS A 102 14.30 -22.45 -11.96
CA LYS A 102 14.82 -23.22 -13.11
C LYS A 102 13.73 -23.66 -14.07
N PHE A 103 12.61 -24.15 -13.54
CA PHE A 103 11.59 -24.85 -14.33
C PHE A 103 10.20 -24.20 -14.25
N GLY A 104 10.11 -23.01 -13.67
CA GLY A 104 8.86 -22.31 -13.49
C GLY A 104 8.21 -21.96 -14.81
N THR A 105 6.89 -22.13 -14.85
CA THR A 105 6.04 -21.88 -16.01
C THR A 105 5.27 -20.58 -15.86
N GLU A 106 4.76 -20.04 -16.97
CA GLU A 106 3.90 -18.85 -16.95
C GLU A 106 2.66 -19.07 -16.09
N SER A 107 2.03 -20.26 -16.14
CA SER A 107 0.88 -20.58 -15.29
C SER A 107 1.23 -20.53 -13.79
N GLN A 108 2.40 -21.03 -13.39
CA GLN A 108 2.86 -20.93 -12.00
C GLN A 108 3.15 -19.49 -11.60
N ALA A 109 3.78 -18.70 -12.48
CA ALA A 109 4.00 -17.27 -12.24
C ALA A 109 2.66 -16.54 -12.10
N GLN A 110 1.67 -16.84 -12.94
CA GLN A 110 0.34 -16.25 -12.88
C GLN A 110 -0.39 -16.59 -11.56
N ALA A 111 -0.20 -17.80 -11.04
CA ALA A 111 -0.72 -18.20 -9.73
C ALA A 111 -0.10 -17.41 -8.56
N MET A 112 1.04 -16.75 -8.78
CA MET A 112 1.70 -15.85 -7.82
C MET A 112 1.62 -14.38 -8.24
N SER A 113 0.71 -14.04 -9.15
CA SER A 113 0.62 -12.69 -9.72
C SER A 113 0.38 -11.60 -8.67
N ASP A 114 -0.37 -11.87 -7.61
CA ASP A 114 -0.59 -10.90 -6.53
C ASP A 114 0.70 -10.62 -5.74
N ALA A 115 1.52 -11.65 -5.48
CA ALA A 115 2.81 -11.47 -4.84
C ALA A 115 3.80 -10.71 -5.72
N ILE A 116 3.76 -10.96 -7.03
CA ILE A 116 4.59 -10.26 -8.01
C ILE A 116 4.18 -8.78 -8.09
N LYS A 117 2.87 -8.49 -8.11
CA LYS A 117 2.35 -7.12 -8.06
C LYS A 117 2.76 -6.41 -6.78
N GLU A 118 2.69 -7.08 -5.63
CA GLU A 118 3.10 -6.50 -4.35
C GLU A 118 4.60 -6.20 -4.30
N ALA A 119 5.43 -7.12 -4.80
CA ALA A 119 6.86 -6.89 -4.94
C ALA A 119 7.17 -5.72 -5.88
N GLY A 120 6.41 -5.60 -6.99
CA GLY A 120 6.47 -4.45 -7.87
C GLY A 120 6.10 -3.15 -7.16
N ASN A 121 5.00 -3.15 -6.40
CA ASN A 121 4.48 -1.95 -5.75
C ASN A 121 5.48 -1.44 -4.71
N LEU A 122 6.07 -2.35 -3.94
CA LEU A 122 7.12 -2.03 -2.98
C LEU A 122 8.36 -1.46 -3.67
N LEU A 123 8.80 -2.08 -4.77
CA LEU A 123 9.93 -1.59 -5.56
C LEU A 123 9.65 -0.17 -6.07
N VAL A 124 8.49 0.06 -6.68
CA VAL A 124 8.11 1.40 -7.18
C VAL A 124 7.97 2.42 -6.04
N GLY A 125 7.40 2.03 -4.91
CA GLY A 125 7.30 2.90 -3.74
C GLY A 125 8.66 3.32 -3.18
N THR A 126 9.63 2.39 -3.19
CA THR A 126 11.02 2.68 -2.81
C THR A 126 11.66 3.68 -3.77
N TRP A 127 11.50 3.45 -5.07
CA TRP A 127 11.98 4.34 -6.11
C TRP A 127 11.43 5.75 -5.96
N ASP A 128 10.11 5.85 -5.76
CA ASP A 128 9.41 7.10 -5.59
C ASP A 128 9.92 7.89 -4.36
N ARG A 129 10.20 7.18 -3.25
CA ARG A 129 10.81 7.75 -2.05
C ARG A 129 12.21 8.30 -2.33
N VAL A 130 13.09 7.49 -2.92
CA VAL A 130 14.48 7.90 -3.24
C VAL A 130 14.50 9.10 -4.18
N PHE A 131 13.66 9.12 -5.21
CA PHE A 131 13.62 10.23 -6.16
C PHE A 131 13.07 11.52 -5.54
N ARG A 132 12.05 11.44 -4.67
CA ARG A 132 11.53 12.64 -3.97
C ARG A 132 12.56 13.28 -3.05
N GLU A 133 13.38 12.47 -2.40
CA GLU A 133 14.41 12.96 -1.47
C GLU A 133 15.56 13.65 -2.20
N ASN A 134 15.87 13.23 -3.43
CA ASN A 134 17.07 13.67 -4.15
C ASN A 134 16.79 14.60 -5.35
N VAL A 135 15.56 14.62 -5.88
CA VAL A 135 15.20 15.39 -7.07
C VAL A 135 14.04 16.34 -6.77
N PRO A 136 14.30 17.63 -6.54
CA PRO A 136 13.26 18.60 -6.16
C PRO A 136 12.11 18.74 -7.16
N SER A 137 12.36 18.47 -8.45
CA SER A 137 11.34 18.53 -9.51
C SER A 137 10.56 17.23 -9.69
N HIS A 138 10.93 16.15 -8.99
CA HIS A 138 10.17 14.90 -9.00
C HIS A 138 8.84 15.06 -8.26
N LYS A 139 7.77 14.46 -8.79
CA LYS A 139 6.45 14.46 -8.14
C LYS A 139 6.12 13.07 -7.63
N HIS A 140 5.93 12.12 -8.54
CA HIS A 140 5.46 10.79 -8.18
C HIS A 140 5.80 9.73 -9.22
N PHE A 141 6.10 8.53 -8.75
CA PHE A 141 6.06 7.27 -9.49
C PHE A 141 4.91 6.39 -9.00
N LEU A 142 4.11 5.91 -9.95
CA LEU A 142 2.98 5.04 -9.68
C LEU A 142 3.07 3.79 -10.55
N GLN A 143 2.95 2.61 -9.95
CA GLN A 143 2.80 1.39 -10.72
C GLN A 143 1.39 1.34 -11.33
N THR A 144 1.33 1.29 -12.66
CA THR A 144 0.06 1.27 -13.40
C THR A 144 -0.26 -0.09 -13.99
N GLY A 145 0.70 -1.01 -14.02
CA GLY A 145 0.50 -2.33 -14.59
C GLY A 145 1.59 -3.32 -14.22
N THR A 146 1.23 -4.60 -14.29
CA THR A 146 2.15 -5.74 -14.17
C THR A 146 1.82 -6.74 -15.27
N PHE A 147 2.76 -6.96 -16.17
CA PHE A 147 2.69 -8.02 -17.16
C PHE A 147 3.53 -9.20 -16.68
N ILE A 148 3.01 -10.43 -16.81
CA ILE A 148 3.72 -11.67 -16.48
C ILE A 148 3.64 -12.58 -17.70
N GLY A 149 4.80 -12.96 -18.26
CA GLY A 149 4.85 -13.79 -19.46
C GLY A 149 6.04 -13.46 -20.34
N ASN A 150 5.91 -13.69 -21.64
CA ASN A 150 6.90 -13.30 -22.64
C ASN A 150 6.51 -11.97 -23.31
N PRO A 151 7.15 -10.84 -22.95
CA PRO A 151 6.77 -9.54 -23.49
C PRO A 151 7.15 -9.41 -24.97
N TRP A 152 8.10 -10.20 -25.47
CA TRP A 152 8.66 -10.06 -26.82
C TRP A 152 7.78 -10.65 -27.93
N GLN A 153 6.79 -11.47 -27.59
CA GLN A 153 5.83 -11.99 -28.58
C GLN A 153 4.99 -10.85 -29.19
N ASN A 154 4.63 -9.85 -28.38
CA ASN A 154 3.96 -8.65 -28.81
C ASN A 154 4.24 -7.50 -27.83
N THR A 155 5.42 -6.90 -27.95
CA THR A 155 5.95 -5.91 -27.00
C THR A 155 5.00 -4.71 -26.82
N GLU A 156 4.45 -4.20 -27.91
CA GLU A 156 3.56 -3.05 -27.88
C GLU A 156 2.23 -3.40 -27.18
N LYS A 157 1.64 -4.56 -27.48
CA LYS A 157 0.40 -5.00 -26.82
C LYS A 157 0.61 -5.35 -25.34
N HIS A 158 1.74 -5.98 -25.01
CA HIS A 158 1.99 -6.53 -23.67
C HIS A 158 2.46 -5.48 -22.69
N ILE A 159 3.32 -4.55 -23.13
CA ILE A 159 3.96 -3.56 -22.25
C ILE A 159 3.92 -2.13 -22.81
N GLY A 160 3.25 -1.87 -23.94
CA GLY A 160 3.10 -0.52 -24.49
C GLY A 160 4.39 0.08 -25.04
N LEU A 161 5.41 -0.74 -25.28
CA LEU A 161 6.71 -0.29 -25.76
C LEU A 161 6.82 -0.48 -27.28
N ALA A 162 7.05 0.62 -28.00
CA ALA A 162 7.29 0.59 -29.43
C ALA A 162 8.59 -0.15 -29.77
N LYS A 163 8.60 -0.90 -30.88
CA LYS A 163 9.74 -1.75 -31.26
C LYS A 163 11.02 -0.96 -31.55
N ASP A 164 10.87 0.24 -32.10
CA ASP A 164 11.93 1.16 -32.52
C ASP A 164 12.23 2.25 -31.47
N ALA A 165 11.59 2.20 -30.30
CA ALA A 165 11.89 3.11 -29.21
C ALA A 165 13.37 2.98 -28.80
N VAL A 166 14.03 4.12 -28.66
CA VAL A 166 15.37 4.20 -28.06
C VAL A 166 15.22 4.09 -26.55
N LEU A 167 15.91 3.13 -25.96
CA LEU A 167 15.79 2.75 -24.55
C LEU A 167 17.15 2.89 -23.88
N ASN A 168 17.14 3.42 -22.65
CA ASN A 168 18.28 3.36 -21.75
C ASN A 168 17.96 2.32 -20.67
N ALA A 169 18.79 1.29 -20.57
CA ALA A 169 18.59 0.20 -19.62
C ALA A 169 19.77 0.08 -18.66
N CYS A 170 19.46 -0.08 -17.37
CA CYS A 170 20.45 -0.39 -16.33
C CYS A 170 20.14 -1.78 -15.77
N PHE A 171 21.13 -2.66 -15.84
CA PHE A 171 21.03 -4.04 -15.40
C PHE A 171 21.69 -4.21 -14.05
N TYR A 172 21.02 -4.97 -13.19
CA TYR A 172 21.43 -5.24 -11.83
C TYR A 172 21.37 -6.73 -11.56
N GLU A 173 22.33 -7.21 -10.80
CA GLU A 173 22.32 -8.53 -10.20
C GLU A 173 22.01 -8.40 -8.72
N LEU A 174 21.00 -9.14 -8.29
CA LEU A 174 20.56 -9.21 -6.91
C LEU A 174 20.90 -10.59 -6.34
N THR A 175 21.35 -10.62 -5.09
CA THR A 175 21.57 -11.86 -4.34
C THR A 175 20.81 -11.79 -3.04
N ALA A 176 19.83 -12.67 -2.84
CA ALA A 176 18.98 -12.71 -1.64
C ALA A 176 19.35 -13.91 -0.77
N GLY A 177 19.89 -13.68 0.43
CA GLY A 177 20.35 -14.75 1.31
C GLY A 177 21.30 -15.73 0.61
N GLU A 178 20.97 -17.03 0.69
CA GLU A 178 21.72 -18.13 0.06
C GLU A 178 21.24 -18.46 -1.36
N PHE A 179 20.27 -17.72 -1.90
CA PHE A 179 19.80 -17.95 -3.26
C PHE A 179 20.89 -17.53 -4.27
N PRO A 180 21.10 -18.30 -5.36
CA PRO A 180 21.97 -17.88 -6.45
C PRO A 180 21.59 -16.49 -6.98
N PRO A 181 22.54 -15.69 -7.48
CA PRO A 181 22.25 -14.36 -8.00
C PRO A 181 21.20 -14.38 -9.13
N PHE A 182 20.45 -13.30 -9.30
CA PHE A 182 19.43 -13.17 -10.34
C PHE A 182 19.39 -11.76 -10.92
N GLU A 183 19.01 -11.65 -12.19
CA GLU A 183 19.03 -10.39 -12.94
C GLU A 183 17.69 -9.65 -12.90
N CYS A 184 17.78 -8.33 -12.76
CA CYS A 184 16.68 -7.39 -12.97
C CYS A 184 17.19 -6.17 -13.75
N CYS A 185 16.28 -5.40 -14.33
CA CYS A 185 16.68 -4.14 -14.95
C CYS A 185 15.59 -3.07 -14.82
N VAL A 186 16.02 -1.82 -14.94
CA VAL A 186 15.15 -0.68 -15.24
C VAL A 186 15.36 -0.28 -16.69
N VAL A 187 14.29 0.12 -17.36
CA VAL A 187 14.28 0.57 -18.75
C VAL A 187 13.56 1.91 -18.85
N PHE A 188 14.27 2.93 -19.32
CA PHE A 188 13.74 4.25 -19.60
C PHE A 188 13.69 4.51 -21.10
N PRO A 189 12.49 4.63 -21.70
CA PRO A 189 12.35 5.16 -23.05
C PRO A 189 12.91 6.59 -23.14
N GLU A 190 13.54 6.95 -24.24
CA GLU A 190 14.13 8.28 -24.41
C GLU A 190 13.13 9.43 -24.22
N SER A 191 11.86 9.17 -24.57
CA SER A 191 10.77 10.12 -24.42
C SER A 191 10.54 10.58 -22.98
N VAL A 192 10.95 9.81 -21.97
CA VAL A 192 10.70 10.17 -20.55
C VAL A 192 11.59 11.31 -20.04
N PHE A 193 12.67 11.60 -20.77
CA PHE A 193 13.60 12.68 -20.46
C PHE A 193 13.30 13.95 -21.26
N VAL A 194 12.34 13.91 -22.19
CA VAL A 194 11.95 15.09 -22.96
C VAL A 194 10.90 15.87 -22.16
N PRO A 195 11.14 17.14 -21.79
CA PRO A 195 10.11 17.95 -21.16
C PRO A 195 8.91 18.05 -22.11
N GLU A 196 7.71 17.77 -21.61
CA GLU A 196 6.50 18.09 -22.37
C GLU A 196 6.53 19.59 -22.70
N PRO A 197 6.23 20.01 -23.94
CA PRO A 197 6.03 21.42 -24.21
C PRO A 197 4.94 21.92 -23.25
N GLU A 198 5.24 23.00 -22.52
CA GLU A 198 4.29 23.63 -21.60
C GLU A 198 2.96 23.84 -22.32
N ALA A 199 2.00 22.96 -22.04
CA ALA A 199 0.63 23.15 -22.50
C ALA A 199 0.09 24.36 -21.75
N THR A 200 -0.04 25.47 -22.48
CA THR A 200 -0.85 26.62 -22.08
C THR A 200 -2.16 26.11 -21.48
N THR A 201 -2.39 26.49 -20.23
CA THR A 201 -3.56 26.17 -19.45
C THR A 201 -4.81 26.72 -20.14
N GLU A 202 -5.49 25.88 -20.91
CA GLU A 202 -6.94 26.04 -21.13
C GLU A 202 -7.64 25.05 -20.21
N GLU A 203 -8.26 25.59 -19.16
CA GLU A 203 -9.25 24.89 -18.35
C GLU A 203 -10.37 24.39 -19.27
N LYS A 204 -10.47 23.07 -19.41
CA LYS A 204 -11.77 22.41 -19.59
C LYS A 204 -11.93 21.35 -18.53
N THR A 205 -12.64 21.74 -17.48
CA THR A 205 -13.36 20.89 -16.54
C THR A 205 -14.17 19.86 -17.32
N GLN A 206 -13.81 18.59 -17.20
CA GLN A 206 -14.72 17.48 -17.45
C GLN A 206 -14.67 16.54 -16.24
N GLU A 207 -15.74 16.65 -15.48
CA GLU A 207 -16.20 15.76 -14.42
C GLU A 207 -16.40 14.34 -14.98
N PRO A 208 -16.03 13.26 -14.26
CA PRO A 208 -16.30 11.91 -14.71
C PRO A 208 -17.77 11.54 -14.50
N GLU A 209 -18.47 11.27 -15.61
CA GLU A 209 -19.79 10.65 -15.64
C GLU A 209 -19.77 9.28 -14.93
N SER A 210 -20.40 9.24 -13.76
CA SER A 210 -20.80 8.01 -13.09
C SER A 210 -22.13 7.54 -13.65
N ALA A 211 -22.12 6.36 -14.27
CA ALA A 211 -23.31 5.63 -14.66
C ALA A 211 -23.97 4.99 -13.43
N ALA A 212 -25.16 5.47 -13.04
CA ALA A 212 -26.22 4.65 -12.44
C ALA A 212 -27.57 5.41 -12.39
N VAL A 213 -28.51 4.92 -13.20
CA VAL A 213 -29.96 4.73 -12.96
C VAL A 213 -30.71 5.84 -12.18
N LYS A 214 -31.55 6.61 -12.90
CA LYS A 214 -32.66 7.37 -12.32
C LYS A 214 -33.99 6.64 -12.56
N GLU A 215 -34.66 6.26 -11.48
CA GLU A 215 -36.12 6.19 -11.43
C GLU A 215 -36.70 7.60 -11.23
N VAL A 216 -37.83 7.82 -11.89
CA VAL A 216 -38.53 9.10 -12.09
C VAL A 216 -39.59 9.27 -11.02
N VAL A 217 -39.68 10.44 -10.36
CA VAL A 217 -40.98 11.11 -10.06
C VAL A 217 -40.79 12.64 -9.99
N GLN A 218 -41.68 13.33 -10.69
CA GLN A 218 -41.82 14.78 -10.88
C GLN A 218 -42.38 15.49 -9.62
N ASN A 219 -42.07 16.78 -9.42
CA ASN A 219 -43.05 17.86 -9.65
C ASN A 219 -42.55 19.26 -9.27
N ASN A 220 -42.63 20.13 -10.29
CA ASN A 220 -43.18 21.50 -10.35
C ASN A 220 -42.71 22.63 -9.42
N ALA A 221 -42.22 23.64 -10.14
CA ALA A 221 -42.06 25.05 -9.84
C ALA A 221 -43.30 25.74 -9.27
N VAL A 222 -43.09 26.90 -8.61
CA VAL A 222 -43.81 28.17 -8.87
C VAL A 222 -42.93 29.36 -8.42
N GLU A 223 -42.73 30.32 -9.33
CA GLU A 223 -42.27 31.70 -9.10
C GLU A 223 -43.28 32.53 -8.29
N ASN A 224 -42.87 33.53 -7.51
CA ASN A 224 -43.06 34.95 -7.90
C ASN A 224 -42.56 35.98 -6.87
N SER A 225 -41.87 36.95 -7.45
CA SER A 225 -41.55 38.35 -7.11
C SER A 225 -42.53 39.15 -6.21
N GLN A 226 -42.00 40.05 -5.33
CA GLN A 226 -41.95 41.52 -5.53
C GLN A 226 -41.71 42.36 -4.24
N LYS A 227 -40.67 43.22 -4.30
CA LYS A 227 -40.52 44.65 -3.94
C LYS A 227 -40.88 45.23 -2.54
N GLN A 228 -39.80 45.67 -1.86
CA GLN A 228 -39.50 46.91 -1.07
C GLN A 228 -40.49 48.11 -1.08
N PRO A 229 -40.52 49.02 -0.06
CA PRO A 229 -39.37 49.92 0.28
C PRO A 229 -39.09 50.34 1.76
N GLN A 230 -37.88 50.91 1.89
CA GLN A 230 -37.09 51.64 2.94
C GLN A 230 -37.88 52.57 3.91
N GLN A 231 -37.46 53.02 5.12
CA GLN A 231 -36.18 53.32 5.86
C GLN A 231 -36.57 53.71 7.33
N PRO A 232 -35.73 54.20 8.31
CA PRO A 232 -34.26 54.37 8.40
C PRO A 232 -33.56 53.94 9.75
N VAL A 233 -32.27 53.63 9.63
CA VAL A 233 -31.08 53.98 10.49
C VAL A 233 -31.12 53.76 12.02
N ALA A 234 -30.32 52.79 12.51
CA ALA A 234 -29.33 53.02 13.60
C ALA A 234 -28.31 51.87 13.74
N SER A 235 -27.04 52.27 13.87
CA SER A 235 -25.89 51.56 14.46
C SER A 235 -25.25 50.38 13.71
N ILE A 236 -24.13 50.70 13.08
CA ILE A 236 -23.10 49.77 12.60
C ILE A 236 -22.30 49.30 13.83
N ASN A 237 -22.34 48.00 14.11
CA ASN A 237 -21.37 47.26 14.92
C ASN A 237 -21.29 45.82 14.38
N PRO A 238 -20.15 45.12 14.58
CA PRO A 238 -19.49 44.33 13.54
C PRO A 238 -20.23 43.04 13.11
N ILE A 239 -19.95 42.68 11.86
CA ILE A 239 -20.46 41.53 11.11
C ILE A 239 -20.44 40.25 11.96
N PRO A 240 -21.58 39.56 12.13
CA PRO A 240 -21.62 38.26 12.78
C PRO A 240 -20.90 37.24 11.89
N ALA A 241 -19.95 36.52 12.48
CA ALA A 241 -19.32 35.36 11.87
C ALA A 241 -20.40 34.33 11.51
N SER A 242 -20.74 34.27 10.24
CA SER A 242 -21.65 33.29 9.66
C SER A 242 -21.04 31.90 9.79
N GLY A 243 -21.51 31.14 10.79
CA GLY A 243 -22.19 29.85 10.57
C GLY A 243 -21.42 28.63 10.07
N GLU A 244 -20.17 28.73 9.59
CA GLU A 244 -19.42 27.55 9.10
C GLU A 244 -18.24 27.12 9.98
N ASN A 245 -17.81 27.96 10.93
CA ASN A 245 -16.75 27.58 11.88
C ASN A 245 -17.23 26.72 13.07
N VAL A 246 -18.54 26.48 13.22
CA VAL A 246 -19.09 25.83 14.43
C VAL A 246 -18.80 24.31 14.48
N LYS A 247 -18.51 23.65 13.35
CA LYS A 247 -18.26 22.20 13.34
C LYS A 247 -16.82 21.79 13.67
N VAL A 248 -15.84 22.67 13.47
CA VAL A 248 -14.42 22.34 13.73
C VAL A 248 -14.11 22.42 15.24
N PHE A 249 -14.70 23.38 15.96
CA PHE A 249 -14.48 23.54 17.39
C PHE A 249 -15.14 22.45 18.25
N GLN A 250 -16.23 21.81 17.78
CA GLN A 250 -16.87 20.70 18.50
C GLN A 250 -16.06 19.40 18.50
N ILE A 251 -15.05 19.28 17.63
CA ILE A 251 -14.18 18.10 17.54
C ILE A 251 -13.09 18.14 18.62
N LEU A 252 -12.68 19.34 19.06
CA LEU A 252 -11.59 19.53 20.02
C LEU A 252 -11.98 19.10 21.45
N ASP A 253 -13.27 19.06 21.78
CA ASP A 253 -13.77 18.67 23.10
C ASP A 253 -14.10 17.17 23.23
N LEU A 254 -13.96 16.40 22.14
CA LEU A 254 -14.23 14.97 22.16
C LEU A 254 -13.17 14.23 22.99
N LYS A 255 -13.63 13.20 23.70
CA LYS A 255 -12.81 12.33 24.55
C LYS A 255 -12.84 10.90 24.03
N ALA A 256 -11.95 10.08 24.55
CA ALA A 256 -11.91 8.64 24.27
C ALA A 256 -13.29 7.97 24.49
N LEU A 257 -13.99 8.35 25.57
CA LEU A 257 -15.32 7.82 25.89
C LEU A 257 -16.38 8.13 24.82
N ASP A 258 -16.24 9.24 24.09
CA ASP A 258 -17.23 9.70 23.11
C ASP A 258 -17.11 8.98 21.76
N ILE A 259 -15.96 8.35 21.51
CA ILE A 259 -15.67 7.67 20.24
C ILE A 259 -15.44 6.17 20.37
N MET A 260 -15.20 5.66 21.59
CA MET A 260 -14.90 4.24 21.78
C MET A 260 -16.06 3.33 21.39
N ASN A 261 -15.73 2.16 20.86
CA ASN A 261 -16.67 1.08 20.72
C ASN A 261 -16.81 0.36 22.08
N SER A 262 -18.03 0.35 22.61
CA SER A 262 -18.36 -0.31 23.87
C SER A 262 -18.74 -1.79 23.71
N ASP A 263 -19.03 -2.25 22.48
CA ASP A 263 -19.34 -3.64 22.19
C ASP A 263 -18.05 -4.48 22.04
N ILE A 264 -17.35 -4.61 23.17
CA ILE A 264 -16.07 -5.28 23.24
C ILE A 264 -16.24 -6.78 23.09
N LYS A 265 -15.50 -7.36 22.15
CA LYS A 265 -15.43 -8.81 21.97
C LYS A 265 -14.23 -9.37 22.71
N TRP A 266 -14.49 -10.35 23.57
CA TRP A 266 -13.50 -10.98 24.44
C TRP A 266 -13.17 -12.40 23.98
N CYS A 267 -11.93 -12.81 24.17
CA CYS A 267 -11.53 -14.22 24.06
C CYS A 267 -10.67 -14.67 25.25
N ASP A 268 -10.77 -15.96 25.56
CA ASP A 268 -9.96 -16.58 26.61
C ASP A 268 -8.48 -16.65 26.17
N PRO A 269 -7.49 -16.44 27.06
CA PRO A 269 -6.07 -16.56 26.72
C PRO A 269 -5.69 -17.94 26.14
N GLY A 270 -6.38 -19.00 26.58
CA GLY A 270 -6.21 -20.36 26.09
C GLY A 270 -6.97 -20.66 24.79
N CYS A 271 -7.77 -19.71 24.28
CA CYS A 271 -8.47 -19.85 23.00
C CYS A 271 -7.47 -20.09 21.86
N THR A 272 -7.86 -20.87 20.87
CA THR A 272 -7.03 -21.15 19.69
C THR A 272 -7.17 -20.06 18.65
N VAL A 273 -6.17 -19.93 17.76
CA VAL A 273 -6.21 -19.03 16.61
C VAL A 273 -7.47 -19.26 15.78
N GLU A 274 -7.80 -20.53 15.48
CA GLU A 274 -9.00 -20.90 14.73
C GLU A 274 -10.29 -20.34 15.34
N LYS A 275 -10.52 -20.59 16.63
CA LYS A 275 -11.71 -20.11 17.33
C LYS A 275 -11.77 -18.59 17.40
N ALA A 276 -10.62 -17.94 17.61
CA ALA A 276 -10.54 -16.48 17.62
C ALA A 276 -10.89 -15.89 16.25
N MET A 277 -10.46 -16.52 15.15
CA MET A 277 -10.82 -16.09 13.80
C MET A 277 -12.29 -16.29 13.50
N GLU A 278 -12.85 -17.46 13.83
CA GLU A 278 -14.28 -17.71 13.69
C GLU A 278 -15.09 -16.65 14.45
N GLN A 279 -14.68 -16.33 15.68
CA GLN A 279 -15.31 -15.29 16.48
C GLN A 279 -15.20 -13.91 15.83
N MET A 280 -14.02 -13.50 15.33
CA MET A 280 -13.86 -12.23 14.61
C MET A 280 -14.72 -12.17 13.34
N GLN A 281 -14.80 -13.25 12.57
CA GLN A 281 -15.61 -13.32 11.36
C GLN A 281 -17.11 -13.24 11.67
N GLN A 282 -17.58 -13.97 12.68
CA GLN A 282 -18.98 -13.97 13.10
C GLN A 282 -19.41 -12.60 13.65
N THR A 283 -18.55 -11.98 14.45
CA THR A 283 -18.84 -10.68 15.08
C THR A 283 -18.47 -9.48 14.21
N ARG A 284 -17.78 -9.71 13.08
CA ARG A 284 -17.17 -8.69 12.22
C ARG A 284 -16.27 -7.72 13.02
N ALA A 285 -15.58 -8.24 14.03
CA ALA A 285 -14.68 -7.49 14.87
C ALA A 285 -13.26 -7.52 14.29
N ASP A 286 -12.60 -6.36 14.24
CA ASP A 286 -11.23 -6.23 13.76
C ASP A 286 -10.19 -6.62 14.85
N TYR A 287 -10.63 -6.56 16.12
CA TYR A 287 -9.82 -6.84 17.32
C TYR A 287 -10.62 -7.65 18.34
N LEU A 288 -9.92 -8.50 19.09
CA LEU A 288 -10.43 -9.16 20.29
C LEU A 288 -9.57 -8.77 21.49
N LEU A 289 -10.21 -8.49 22.62
CA LEU A 289 -9.51 -8.36 23.90
C LEU A 289 -9.33 -9.74 24.53
N VAL A 290 -8.14 -9.99 25.04
CA VAL A 290 -7.79 -11.26 25.66
C VAL A 290 -7.80 -11.11 27.17
N GLY A 291 -8.59 -11.93 27.86
CA GLY A 291 -8.75 -11.85 29.32
C GLY A 291 -10.21 -11.66 29.74
N SER A 292 -10.46 -10.73 30.66
CA SER A 292 -11.80 -10.43 31.16
C SER A 292 -12.02 -8.93 31.31
N GLU A 293 -13.28 -8.49 31.46
CA GLU A 293 -13.66 -7.08 31.63
C GLU A 293 -12.90 -6.35 32.75
N GLN A 294 -12.55 -7.10 33.80
CA GLN A 294 -11.81 -6.61 34.97
C GLN A 294 -10.30 -6.55 34.72
N LYS A 295 -9.78 -7.30 33.74
CA LYS A 295 -8.35 -7.44 33.49
C LYS A 295 -8.08 -7.85 32.05
N ALA A 296 -7.86 -6.85 31.19
CA ALA A 296 -7.33 -7.09 29.85
C ALA A 296 -5.86 -7.52 29.96
N GLN A 297 -5.54 -8.69 29.41
CA GLN A 297 -4.19 -9.27 29.42
C GLN A 297 -3.44 -9.05 28.10
N GLY A 298 -4.17 -8.87 27.00
CA GLY A 298 -3.63 -8.59 25.68
C GLY A 298 -4.70 -8.19 24.70
N VAL A 299 -4.26 -7.82 23.50
CA VAL A 299 -5.13 -7.57 22.35
C VAL A 299 -4.63 -8.40 21.18
N VAL A 300 -5.54 -8.94 20.39
CA VAL A 300 -5.20 -9.65 19.15
C VAL A 300 -5.99 -9.03 18.00
N ALA A 301 -5.29 -8.68 16.93
CA ALA A 301 -5.86 -8.21 15.67
C ALA A 301 -5.99 -9.36 14.66
N MET A 302 -6.82 -9.20 13.63
CA MET A 302 -6.91 -10.17 12.53
C MET A 302 -5.55 -10.42 11.85
N SER A 303 -4.69 -9.40 11.77
CA SER A 303 -3.33 -9.53 11.25
C SER A 303 -2.47 -10.47 12.09
N ASP A 304 -2.59 -10.42 13.42
CA ASP A 304 -1.84 -11.28 14.34
C ASP A 304 -2.27 -12.74 14.18
N LEU A 305 -3.59 -12.98 14.10
CA LEU A 305 -4.14 -14.31 13.84
C LEU A 305 -3.66 -14.86 12.49
N SER A 306 -3.72 -14.03 11.45
CA SER A 306 -3.31 -14.39 10.09
C SER A 306 -1.80 -14.67 10.00
N ALA A 307 -0.98 -13.93 10.73
CA ALA A 307 0.47 -14.12 10.79
C ALA A 307 0.86 -15.38 11.56
N ALA A 308 0.04 -15.81 12.53
CA ALA A 308 0.26 -17.04 13.28
C ALA A 308 -0.09 -18.31 12.48
N MET A 309 -0.93 -18.17 11.45
CA MET A 309 -1.34 -19.29 10.60
C MET A 309 -0.27 -19.65 9.57
N SER A 310 -0.18 -20.94 9.27
CA SER A 310 0.53 -21.38 8.07
C SER A 310 -0.17 -20.83 6.83
N ILE A 311 0.63 -20.23 5.94
CA ILE A 311 0.21 -19.81 4.61
C ILE A 311 -0.45 -20.95 3.82
N TYR A 312 -0.08 -22.21 4.09
CA TYR A 312 -0.58 -23.40 3.38
C TYR A 312 -2.04 -23.73 3.69
N LEU A 313 -2.63 -23.08 4.70
CA LEU A 313 -4.05 -23.17 5.00
C LEU A 313 -4.92 -22.33 4.04
N ARG A 314 -4.32 -21.42 3.26
CA ARG A 314 -5.07 -20.64 2.26
C ARG A 314 -5.51 -21.54 1.09
N PRO A 315 -6.70 -21.33 0.50
CA PRO A 315 -7.23 -22.17 -0.58
C PRO A 315 -6.26 -22.37 -1.76
N MET A 316 -5.53 -21.32 -2.15
CA MET A 316 -4.55 -21.37 -3.24
C MET A 316 -3.37 -22.32 -2.96
N PHE A 317 -3.10 -22.64 -1.69
CA PHE A 317 -1.98 -23.48 -1.27
C PHE A 317 -2.41 -24.85 -0.71
N ALA A 318 -3.71 -25.16 -0.74
CA ALA A 318 -4.28 -26.34 -0.09
C ALA A 318 -3.64 -27.67 -0.52
N LYS A 319 -3.19 -27.79 -1.78
CA LYS A 319 -2.52 -29.01 -2.29
C LYS A 319 -1.13 -29.28 -1.69
N TRP A 320 -0.55 -28.33 -0.96
CA TRP A 320 0.73 -28.48 -0.28
C TRP A 320 0.62 -28.46 1.24
N LYS A 321 -0.62 -28.52 1.75
CA LYS A 321 -0.92 -28.59 3.19
C LYS A 321 -0.34 -29.86 3.80
N ARG A 322 0.39 -29.73 4.91
CA ARG A 322 0.88 -30.81 5.76
C ARG A 322 0.15 -30.80 7.09
N GLU A 323 0.26 -31.87 7.87
CA GLU A 323 -0.32 -31.95 9.22
C GLU A 323 0.22 -30.86 10.16
N LEU A 324 1.49 -30.48 10.01
CA LEU A 324 2.10 -29.38 10.75
C LEU A 324 1.46 -28.02 10.45
N ASP A 325 0.92 -27.82 9.24
CA ASP A 325 0.26 -26.57 8.88
C ASP A 325 -1.07 -26.44 9.63
N GLU A 326 -1.82 -27.54 9.82
CA GLU A 326 -3.02 -27.60 10.67
C GLU A 326 -2.72 -27.35 12.16
N ALA A 327 -1.53 -27.70 12.64
CA ALA A 327 -1.16 -27.42 14.02
C ALA A 327 -1.11 -25.92 14.33
N THR A 328 -0.90 -25.06 13.32
CA THR A 328 -0.91 -23.59 13.50
C THR A 328 -2.28 -23.05 13.92
N LEU A 329 -3.38 -23.71 13.50
CA LEU A 329 -4.74 -23.38 13.94
C LEU A 329 -4.94 -23.56 15.44
N ARG A 330 -4.14 -24.44 16.06
CA ARG A 330 -4.20 -24.79 17.48
C ARG A 330 -3.28 -23.95 18.36
N ILE A 331 -2.51 -23.01 17.78
CA ILE A 331 -1.74 -22.04 18.55
C ILE A 331 -2.70 -21.27 19.45
N ARG A 332 -2.29 -21.04 20.70
CA ARG A 332 -3.10 -20.29 21.67
C ARG A 332 -2.92 -18.80 21.46
N VAL A 333 -4.01 -18.05 21.53
CA VAL A 333 -4.02 -16.58 21.37
C VAL A 333 -3.04 -15.90 22.33
N GLN A 334 -2.91 -16.39 23.58
CA GLN A 334 -1.96 -15.81 24.54
C GLN A 334 -0.49 -15.79 24.10
N ALA A 335 -0.11 -16.65 23.14
CA ALA A 335 1.24 -16.74 22.59
C ALA A 335 1.52 -15.70 21.50
N ILE A 336 0.48 -15.14 20.88
CA ILE A 336 0.60 -14.22 19.74
C ILE A 336 -0.01 -12.83 20.00
N MET A 337 -0.78 -12.68 21.09
CA MET A 337 -1.40 -11.41 21.45
C MET A 337 -0.36 -10.33 21.78
N SER A 338 -0.67 -9.09 21.44
CA SER A 338 0.12 -7.92 21.81
C SER A 338 0.06 -7.68 23.32
N LYS A 339 1.25 -7.49 23.93
CA LYS A 339 1.44 -7.14 25.34
C LYS A 339 2.54 -6.07 25.48
N PRO A 340 2.44 -5.12 26.42
CA PRO A 340 1.30 -4.88 27.32
C PRO A 340 0.09 -4.29 26.57
N VAL A 341 -1.10 -4.41 27.17
CA VAL A 341 -2.31 -3.73 26.65
C VAL A 341 -2.07 -2.23 26.72
N ARG A 342 -2.30 -1.54 25.60
CA ARG A 342 -2.16 -0.09 25.51
C ARG A 342 -3.45 0.55 25.94
N CYS A 343 -3.41 1.32 27.02
CA CYS A 343 -4.60 1.87 27.65
C CYS A 343 -4.63 3.40 27.65
N VAL A 344 -5.85 3.95 27.68
CA VAL A 344 -6.13 5.37 27.91
C VAL A 344 -7.31 5.52 28.87
N LEU A 345 -7.37 6.67 29.56
CA LEU A 345 -8.50 7.01 30.42
C LEU A 345 -9.70 7.50 29.59
N PRO A 346 -10.94 7.41 30.10
CA PRO A 346 -12.14 7.75 29.33
C PRO A 346 -12.21 9.24 28.98
N ASP A 347 -11.60 10.08 29.81
CA ASP A 347 -11.52 11.52 29.65
C ASP A 347 -10.33 11.99 28.79
N THR A 348 -9.53 11.06 28.26
CA THR A 348 -8.37 11.40 27.41
C THR A 348 -8.84 12.17 26.17
N PRO A 349 -8.29 13.36 25.90
CA PRO A 349 -8.62 14.16 24.71
C PRO A 349 -8.38 13.42 23.38
N LEU A 350 -9.24 13.66 22.40
CA LEU A 350 -9.25 12.94 21.12
C LEU A 350 -7.94 13.08 20.32
N ASP A 351 -7.30 14.25 20.36
CA ASP A 351 -6.00 14.52 19.72
C ASP A 351 -4.89 13.62 20.29
N VAL A 352 -4.84 13.46 21.62
CA VAL A 352 -3.91 12.55 22.31
C VAL A 352 -4.20 11.09 21.94
N VAL A 353 -5.47 10.71 21.81
CA VAL A 353 -5.86 9.35 21.38
C VAL A 353 -5.41 9.11 19.93
N ALA A 354 -5.62 10.08 19.03
CA ALA A 354 -5.21 10.00 17.63
C ALA A 354 -3.69 9.90 17.49
N GLU A 355 -2.94 10.76 18.19
CA GLU A 355 -1.47 10.73 18.20
C GLU A 355 -0.96 9.36 18.64
N LYS A 356 -1.51 8.80 19.72
CA LYS A 356 -1.13 7.49 20.22
C LYS A 356 -1.41 6.37 19.23
N ILE A 357 -2.54 6.40 18.52
CA ILE A 357 -2.87 5.39 17.51
C ILE A 357 -1.94 5.50 16.30
N VAL A 358 -1.66 6.70 15.81
CA VAL A 358 -0.73 6.92 14.69
C VAL A 358 0.68 6.47 15.04
N ARG A 359 1.16 6.84 16.23
CA ARG A 359 2.53 6.54 16.67
C ARG A 359 2.75 5.08 17.00
N LEU A 360 1.78 4.43 17.64
CA LEU A 360 1.93 3.07 18.15
C LEU A 360 1.36 2.02 17.19
N GLY A 361 0.48 2.41 16.28
CA GLY A 361 -0.30 1.52 15.42
C GLY A 361 -1.39 0.74 16.18
N GLY A 362 -2.44 0.36 15.47
CA GLY A 362 -3.48 -0.52 15.99
C GLY A 362 -4.59 0.18 16.77
N CYS A 363 -4.82 -0.25 18.01
CA CYS A 363 -5.94 0.16 18.86
C CYS A 363 -5.51 0.57 20.27
N LEU A 364 -6.39 1.28 20.98
CA LEU A 364 -6.25 1.64 22.39
C LEU A 364 -7.44 1.12 23.19
N VAL A 365 -7.17 0.55 24.37
CA VAL A 365 -8.22 0.11 25.29
C VAL A 365 -8.56 1.25 26.24
N VAL A 366 -9.84 1.59 26.33
CA VAL A 366 -10.31 2.60 27.28
C VAL A 366 -10.62 1.91 28.60
N MET A 367 -9.96 2.32 29.67
CA MET A 367 -10.13 1.76 31.01
C MET A 367 -10.48 2.84 32.02
N ASP A 368 -11.31 2.51 32.99
CA ASP A 368 -11.55 3.40 34.14
C ASP A 368 -10.36 3.41 35.11
N ILE A 369 -10.45 4.26 36.13
CA ILE A 369 -9.43 4.38 37.19
C ILE A 369 -9.25 3.10 38.03
N ASN A 370 -10.20 2.17 37.98
CA ASN A 370 -10.17 0.89 38.68
C ASN A 370 -9.59 -0.23 37.80
N GLY A 371 -9.21 0.06 36.55
CA GLY A 371 -8.72 -0.92 35.59
C GLY A 371 -9.83 -1.71 34.87
N LYS A 372 -11.11 -1.35 35.06
CA LYS A 372 -12.22 -1.94 34.32
C LYS A 372 -12.18 -1.44 32.89
N THR A 373 -12.29 -2.37 31.94
CA THR A 373 -12.31 -2.05 30.51
C THR A 373 -13.69 -1.52 30.13
N LEU A 374 -13.74 -0.32 29.57
CA LEU A 374 -14.97 0.36 29.14
C LEU A 374 -15.21 0.24 27.63
N GLY A 375 -14.14 0.23 26.83
CA GLY A 375 -14.24 0.22 25.38
C GLY A 375 -12.90 0.01 24.70
N ILE A 376 -12.94 0.01 23.36
CA ILE A 376 -11.77 0.00 22.49
C ILE A 376 -11.90 1.12 21.46
N VAL A 377 -10.80 1.77 21.13
CA VAL A 377 -10.71 2.79 20.09
C VAL A 377 -9.76 2.33 19.00
N THR A 378 -10.21 2.41 17.76
CA THR A 378 -9.48 2.07 16.54
C THR A 378 -9.55 3.24 15.54
N SER A 379 -8.69 3.23 14.52
CA SER A 379 -8.74 4.25 13.45
C SER A 379 -10.10 4.34 12.74
N LYS A 380 -10.88 3.24 12.72
CA LYS A 380 -12.22 3.20 12.12
C LYS A 380 -13.26 3.98 12.93
N ASP A 381 -13.08 4.05 14.24
CA ASP A 381 -14.01 4.77 15.11
C ASP A 381 -13.91 6.28 14.88
N PHE A 382 -12.71 6.79 14.60
CA PHE A 382 -12.51 8.17 14.13
C PHE A 382 -13.28 8.41 12.83
N LEU A 383 -13.03 7.59 11.80
CA LEU A 383 -13.69 7.75 10.50
C LEU A 383 -15.22 7.70 10.61
N THR A 384 -15.76 6.77 11.40
CA THR A 384 -17.20 6.62 11.60
C THR A 384 -17.81 7.84 12.29
N ARG A 385 -17.06 8.50 13.18
CA ARG A 385 -17.51 9.70 13.89
C ARG A 385 -17.47 10.96 13.01
N PHE A 386 -16.54 11.03 12.04
CA PHE A 386 -16.37 12.18 11.14
C PHE A 386 -17.20 12.08 9.85
N LEU A 387 -17.57 10.87 9.42
CA LEU A 387 -18.40 10.64 8.23
C LEU A 387 -19.91 10.61 8.52
N ARG A 388 -20.31 10.75 9.80
CA ARG A 388 -21.68 10.99 10.24
C ARG A 388 -21.86 12.45 10.58
#